data_AF-A0A561BRZ2-F1
#
_entry.id   AF-A0A561BRZ2-F1
#
_cell.length_a   1.000
_cell.length_b   1.000
_cell.length_c   1.000
_cell.angle_alpha   90.00
_cell.angle_beta   90.00
_cell.angle_gamma   90.00
#
_symmetry.space_group_name_H-M   'P 1'
#
loop_
_entity.id
_entity.type
_entity.pdbx_description
1 polymer ?
#
loop_
_entity_poly.entity_id
_entity_poly.type
_entity_poly.pdbx_seq_one_letter_code
_entity_poly.pdbx_strand_id
1 'polypeptide(L)'
;MTGRAEWIELWDGRRWPGRVRDGVPEFGFGQAPAGLSTRRQLRAKGLCRGGQEPFGRLVWKRQQRFAWLYVDAHAKPKRTATEAQLAAVEKALAARKVCAECGPVEHFVRTSDQLCGDCHADGVQPGQNGAATWRALHDWTTDHNDGPEGAAADADPAAEASAAVAQAAAAVEQAAAERRARDETARAVERDEKLARWHADDTDRAQERGHHDEIPAGEPSWPGLEVGAA
;
A
#
# COMPACT_ATOMS: atom_id res chain seq x y z
N MET A 1 -22.26 -36.05 -16.66
CA MET A 1 -21.48 -37.28 -16.85
C MET A 1 -20.98 -37.75 -15.50
N THR A 2 -21.72 -38.65 -14.86
CA THR A 2 -21.35 -39.23 -13.55
C THR A 2 -20.40 -40.38 -13.83
N GLY A 3 -19.09 -40.14 -13.77
CA GLY A 3 -18.09 -41.20 -13.91
C GLY A 3 -18.33 -42.28 -12.85
N ARG A 4 -18.29 -43.56 -13.26
CA ARG A 4 -18.38 -44.70 -12.33
C ARG A 4 -17.29 -44.56 -11.26
N ALA A 5 -17.63 -44.94 -10.03
CA ALA A 5 -16.60 -45.05 -9.00
C ALA A 5 -15.66 -46.20 -9.41
N GLU A 6 -14.39 -45.88 -9.55
CA GLU A 6 -13.33 -46.80 -9.92
C GLU A 6 -12.37 -46.99 -8.75
N TRP A 7 -11.73 -48.15 -8.72
CA TRP A 7 -10.69 -48.46 -7.75
C TRP A 7 -9.37 -47.88 -8.24
N ILE A 8 -8.91 -46.81 -7.60
CA ILE A 8 -7.66 -46.14 -7.92
C ILE A 8 -6.54 -46.78 -7.09
N GLU A 9 -5.44 -47.14 -7.74
CA GLU A 9 -4.22 -47.55 -7.06
C GLU A 9 -3.43 -46.30 -6.63
N LEU A 10 -3.08 -46.24 -5.34
CA LEU A 10 -2.30 -45.17 -4.74
C LEU A 10 -0.79 -45.40 -4.92
N TRP A 11 0.01 -44.38 -4.65
CA TRP A 11 1.48 -44.43 -4.74
C TRP A 11 2.13 -45.49 -3.84
N ASP A 12 1.40 -45.99 -2.85
CA ASP A 12 1.85 -47.01 -1.89
C ASP A 12 1.15 -48.38 -2.09
N GLY A 13 0.49 -48.58 -3.25
CA GLY A 13 -0.18 -49.83 -3.61
C GLY A 13 -1.56 -50.02 -2.95
N ARG A 14 -2.01 -49.11 -2.08
CA ARG A 14 -3.38 -49.16 -1.54
C ARG A 14 -4.39 -48.87 -2.64
N ARG A 15 -5.58 -49.49 -2.54
CA ARG A 15 -6.70 -49.21 -3.44
C ARG A 15 -7.71 -48.30 -2.75
N TRP A 16 -8.14 -47.25 -3.44
CA TRP A 16 -9.09 -46.28 -2.89
C TRP A 16 -10.22 -45.98 -3.88
N PRO A 17 -11.48 -45.86 -3.42
CA PRO A 17 -12.58 -45.51 -4.29
C PRO A 17 -12.45 -44.05 -4.76
N GLY A 18 -12.52 -43.83 -6.06
CA GLY A 18 -12.46 -42.49 -6.64
C GLY A 18 -12.99 -42.44 -8.07
N ARG A 19 -12.71 -41.35 -8.76
CA ARG A 19 -12.93 -41.23 -10.21
C ARG A 19 -11.60 -40.94 -10.88
N VAL A 20 -11.38 -41.40 -12.09
CA VAL A 20 -10.24 -40.97 -12.91
C VAL A 20 -10.76 -40.01 -13.97
N ARG A 21 -10.12 -38.85 -14.10
CA ARG A 21 -10.41 -37.87 -15.16
C ARG A 21 -9.12 -37.44 -15.82
N ASP A 22 -9.07 -37.56 -17.14
CA ASP A 22 -7.89 -37.22 -17.96
C ASP A 22 -6.63 -37.97 -17.49
N GLY A 23 -6.78 -39.23 -17.08
CA GLY A 23 -5.68 -40.06 -16.55
C GLY A 23 -5.25 -39.71 -15.12
N VAL A 24 -5.90 -38.74 -14.46
CA VAL A 24 -5.56 -38.30 -13.11
C VAL A 24 -6.66 -38.70 -12.11
N PRO A 25 -6.29 -39.36 -10.99
CA PRO A 25 -7.17 -39.59 -9.84
C PRO A 25 -7.87 -38.32 -9.35
N GLU A 26 -9.18 -38.40 -9.15
CA GLU A 26 -10.03 -37.32 -8.67
C GLU A 26 -10.83 -37.78 -7.44
N PHE A 27 -10.68 -37.03 -6.35
CA PHE A 27 -11.30 -37.28 -5.06
C PHE A 27 -12.24 -36.14 -4.70
N GLY A 28 -13.40 -36.46 -4.13
CA GLY A 28 -14.31 -35.46 -3.58
C GLY A 28 -13.75 -34.79 -2.33
N PHE A 29 -14.35 -33.66 -1.94
CA PHE A 29 -14.02 -32.99 -0.70
C PHE A 29 -14.14 -33.94 0.51
N GLY A 30 -13.08 -34.04 1.31
CA GLY A 30 -13.03 -34.96 2.46
C GLY A 30 -12.87 -36.44 2.12
N GLN A 31 -12.75 -36.80 0.84
CA GLN A 31 -12.61 -38.20 0.39
C GLN A 31 -11.19 -38.56 -0.06
N ALA A 32 -10.25 -37.62 0.00
CA ALA A 32 -8.86 -37.88 -0.33
C ALA A 32 -8.22 -38.78 0.75
N PRO A 33 -7.49 -39.85 0.34
CA PRO A 33 -6.83 -40.74 1.28
C PRO A 33 -5.72 -40.03 2.06
N ALA A 34 -5.42 -40.57 3.25
CA ALA A 34 -4.31 -40.10 4.07
C ALA A 34 -2.96 -40.32 3.35
N GLY A 35 -2.07 -39.32 3.44
CA GLY A 35 -0.78 -39.29 2.74
C GLY A 35 -0.79 -38.45 1.47
N LEU A 36 -1.97 -37.93 1.07
CA LEU A 36 -2.09 -36.87 0.07
C LEU A 36 -2.37 -35.52 0.73
N SER A 37 -1.61 -34.50 0.36
CA SER A 37 -1.84 -33.12 0.79
C SER A 37 -1.91 -32.16 -0.38
N THR A 38 -2.76 -31.15 -0.24
CA THR A 38 -2.74 -29.97 -1.12
C THR A 38 -1.48 -29.14 -0.89
N ARG A 39 -1.12 -28.27 -1.86
CA ARG A 39 0.00 -27.34 -1.72
C ARG A 39 -0.09 -26.47 -0.45
N ARG A 40 -1.30 -26.10 -0.03
CA ARG A 40 -1.53 -25.32 1.20
C ARG A 40 -1.26 -26.16 2.46
N GLN A 41 -1.74 -27.40 2.48
CA GLN A 41 -1.49 -28.33 3.60
C GLN A 41 -0.01 -28.68 3.74
N LEU A 42 0.71 -28.91 2.63
CA LEU A 42 2.17 -29.11 2.68
C LEU A 42 2.89 -27.91 3.29
N ARG A 43 2.52 -26.68 2.89
CA ARG A 43 3.12 -25.46 3.45
C ARG A 43 2.88 -25.31 4.94
N ALA A 44 1.68 -25.66 5.42
CA ALA A 44 1.37 -25.64 6.84
C ALA A 44 2.25 -26.64 7.64
N LYS A 45 2.67 -27.74 7.00
CA LYS A 45 3.62 -28.72 7.56
C LYS A 45 5.10 -28.33 7.38
N GLY A 46 5.41 -27.15 6.84
CA GLY A 46 6.80 -26.75 6.52
C GLY A 46 7.39 -27.48 5.32
N LEU A 47 6.55 -28.14 4.51
CA LEU A 47 6.96 -28.92 3.34
C LEU A 47 6.67 -28.17 2.02
N CYS A 48 7.42 -28.52 1.00
CA CYS A 48 7.20 -28.14 -0.39
C CYS A 48 7.04 -29.38 -1.26
N ARG A 49 6.49 -29.21 -2.47
CA ARG A 49 6.21 -30.32 -3.39
C ARG A 49 7.44 -31.13 -3.80
N GLY A 50 8.65 -30.58 -3.67
CA GLY A 50 9.89 -31.29 -3.99
C GLY A 50 10.13 -31.56 -5.47
N GLY A 51 9.37 -30.91 -6.37
CA GLY A 51 9.44 -31.12 -7.83
C GLY A 51 8.48 -32.20 -8.37
N GLN A 52 7.76 -32.91 -7.50
CA GLN A 52 6.85 -33.97 -7.93
C GLN A 52 5.66 -33.43 -8.75
N GLU A 53 5.24 -34.22 -9.73
CA GLU A 53 3.98 -34.02 -10.45
C GLU A 53 2.78 -34.27 -9.52
N PRO A 54 1.62 -33.64 -9.78
CA PRO A 54 0.41 -33.92 -9.01
C PRO A 54 0.00 -35.39 -9.13
N PHE A 55 -0.24 -36.06 -8.01
CA PHE A 55 -0.79 -37.43 -8.02
C PHE A 55 -2.28 -37.42 -8.36
N GLY A 56 -3.02 -36.42 -7.88
CA GLY A 56 -4.47 -36.38 -8.02
C GLY A 56 -5.08 -34.99 -7.87
N ARG A 57 -6.39 -34.92 -8.02
CA ARG A 57 -7.21 -33.71 -7.90
C ARG A 57 -8.20 -33.89 -6.76
N LEU A 58 -8.25 -32.92 -5.85
CA LEU A 58 -9.34 -32.75 -4.92
C LEU A 58 -10.37 -31.81 -5.55
N VAL A 59 -11.62 -32.23 -5.70
CA VAL A 59 -12.68 -31.39 -6.27
C VAL A 59 -13.80 -31.11 -5.28
N TRP A 60 -14.37 -29.92 -5.37
CA TRP A 60 -15.51 -29.51 -4.54
C TRP A 60 -16.39 -28.47 -5.25
N LYS A 61 -17.48 -28.06 -4.60
CA LYS A 61 -18.52 -27.20 -5.20
C LYS A 61 -18.98 -27.71 -6.57
N ARG A 62 -19.46 -28.96 -6.63
CA ARG A 62 -19.95 -29.59 -7.88
C ARG A 62 -18.91 -29.55 -9.02
N GLN A 63 -17.64 -29.83 -8.69
CA GLN A 63 -16.49 -29.85 -9.62
C GLN A 63 -16.07 -28.46 -10.17
N GLN A 64 -16.59 -27.36 -9.62
CA GLN A 64 -16.22 -25.99 -10.03
C GLN A 64 -14.86 -25.55 -9.47
N ARG A 65 -14.45 -26.14 -8.35
CA ARG A 65 -13.16 -25.83 -7.73
C ARG A 65 -12.36 -27.10 -7.56
N PHE A 66 -11.05 -26.97 -7.74
CA PHE A 66 -10.14 -28.08 -7.55
C PHE A 66 -8.82 -27.62 -6.92
N ALA A 67 -8.11 -28.58 -6.32
CA ALA A 67 -6.77 -28.42 -5.83
C ALA A 67 -5.95 -29.66 -6.18
N TRP A 68 -4.69 -29.48 -6.54
CA TRP A 68 -3.76 -30.58 -6.76
C TRP A 68 -3.38 -31.22 -5.43
N LEU A 69 -3.35 -32.55 -5.45
CA LEU A 69 -2.88 -33.40 -4.37
C LEU A 69 -1.49 -33.93 -4.70
N TYR A 70 -0.64 -33.92 -3.69
CA TYR A 70 0.74 -34.35 -3.75
C TYR A 70 1.00 -35.39 -2.67
N VAL A 71 1.92 -36.31 -2.94
CA VAL A 71 2.31 -37.35 -1.99
C VAL A 71 3.20 -36.73 -0.92
N ASP A 72 2.80 -36.88 0.34
CA ASP A 72 3.52 -36.35 1.50
C ASP A 72 4.92 -36.96 1.61
N ALA A 73 5.06 -38.27 1.34
CA ALA A 73 6.34 -38.98 1.40
C ALA A 73 7.38 -38.48 0.37
N HIS A 74 6.94 -37.89 -0.74
CA HIS A 74 7.82 -37.30 -1.76
C HIS A 74 8.01 -35.79 -1.58
N ALA A 75 7.33 -35.20 -0.60
CA ALA A 75 7.51 -33.80 -0.27
C ALA A 75 8.88 -33.57 0.36
N LYS A 76 9.43 -32.37 0.15
CA LYS A 76 10.74 -31.99 0.69
C LYS A 76 10.56 -30.86 1.69
N PRO A 77 11.41 -30.75 2.74
CA PRO A 77 11.42 -29.57 3.60
C PRO A 77 11.49 -28.29 2.77
N LYS A 78 10.69 -27.29 3.14
CA LYS A 78 10.78 -25.97 2.51
C LYS A 78 12.14 -25.38 2.82
N ARG A 79 12.87 -24.92 1.80
CA ARG A 79 14.13 -24.19 1.99
C ARG A 79 13.86 -22.90 2.78
N THR A 80 14.68 -22.67 3.80
CA THR A 80 14.77 -21.39 4.50
C THR A 80 15.63 -20.45 3.66
N ALA A 81 15.15 -19.23 3.45
CA ALA A 81 15.95 -18.22 2.76
C ALA A 81 17.16 -17.85 3.63
N THR A 82 18.30 -17.59 3.00
CA THR A 82 19.47 -17.04 3.70
C THR A 82 19.26 -15.56 4.00
N GLU A 83 20.02 -15.01 4.95
CA GLU A 83 19.93 -13.58 5.30
C GLU A 83 20.16 -12.68 4.07
N ALA A 84 21.16 -12.99 3.25
CA ALA A 84 21.42 -12.28 2.00
C ALA A 84 20.24 -12.33 1.01
N GLN A 85 19.50 -13.45 0.97
CA GLN A 85 18.30 -13.55 0.14
C GLN A 85 17.15 -12.72 0.71
N LEU A 86 17.00 -12.66 2.03
CA LEU A 86 15.99 -11.82 2.69
C LEU A 86 16.28 -10.34 2.44
N ALA A 87 17.53 -9.91 2.63
CA ALA A 87 17.97 -8.55 2.33
C ALA A 87 17.74 -8.17 0.85
N ALA A 88 18.02 -9.09 -0.08
CA ALA A 88 17.73 -8.87 -1.50
C ALA A 88 16.22 -8.71 -1.79
N VAL A 89 15.38 -9.51 -1.13
CA VAL A 89 13.92 -9.38 -1.24
C VAL A 89 13.44 -8.06 -0.64
N GLU A 90 13.97 -7.66 0.52
CA GLU A 90 13.65 -6.39 1.15
C GLU A 90 14.02 -5.20 0.25
N LYS A 91 15.22 -5.20 -0.33
CA LYS A 91 15.65 -4.20 -1.32
C LYS A 91 14.70 -4.15 -2.52
N ALA A 92 14.28 -5.31 -3.04
CA ALA A 92 13.33 -5.37 -4.14
C ALA A 92 11.93 -4.87 -3.76
N LEU A 93 11.47 -5.14 -2.53
CA LEU A 93 10.19 -4.64 -2.03
C LEU A 93 10.22 -3.12 -1.79
N ALA A 94 11.33 -2.58 -1.29
CA ALA A 94 11.54 -1.15 -1.13
C ALA A 94 11.53 -0.42 -2.48
N ALA A 95 12.17 -0.97 -3.51
CA ALA A 95 12.13 -0.39 -4.86
C ALA A 95 10.71 -0.31 -5.44
N ARG A 96 9.83 -1.26 -5.08
CA ARG A 96 8.41 -1.25 -5.51
C ARG A 96 7.54 -0.23 -4.77
N LYS A 97 8.11 0.45 -3.78
CA LYS A 97 7.45 1.44 -2.92
C LYS A 97 7.94 2.86 -3.23
N VAL A 98 8.45 3.12 -4.43
CA VAL A 98 8.92 4.44 -4.85
C VAL A 98 8.07 4.96 -5.99
N CYS A 99 7.38 6.07 -5.76
CA CYS A 99 6.63 6.83 -6.75
C CYS A 99 7.60 7.71 -7.55
N ALA A 100 7.41 7.79 -8.86
CA ALA A 100 8.21 8.62 -9.75
C ALA A 100 8.04 10.14 -9.49
N GLU A 101 6.94 10.55 -8.84
CA GLU A 101 6.63 11.94 -8.55
C GLU A 101 6.96 12.32 -7.09
N CYS A 102 6.38 11.61 -6.12
CA CYS A 102 6.48 11.98 -4.70
C CYS A 102 7.53 11.17 -3.91
N GLY A 103 8.21 10.21 -4.53
CA GLY A 103 9.27 9.42 -3.90
C GLY A 103 8.75 8.22 -3.07
N PRO A 104 9.44 7.83 -1.99
CA PRO A 104 9.07 6.66 -1.19
C PRO A 104 7.66 6.76 -0.57
N VAL A 105 6.89 5.67 -0.65
CA VAL A 105 5.52 5.53 -0.14
C VAL A 105 5.33 4.20 0.58
N GLU A 106 4.35 4.09 1.48
CA GLU A 106 4.15 2.86 2.25
C GLU A 106 3.50 1.71 1.46
N HIS A 107 2.80 2.03 0.38
CA HIS A 107 2.08 1.08 -0.45
C HIS A 107 2.83 0.74 -1.73
N PHE A 108 2.47 -0.39 -2.37
CA PHE A 108 3.08 -0.77 -3.64
C PHE A 108 2.62 0.16 -4.76
N VAL A 109 3.60 0.69 -5.48
CA VAL A 109 3.42 1.58 -6.62
C VAL A 109 3.01 0.77 -7.85
N ARG A 110 2.18 1.37 -8.69
CA ARG A 110 1.72 0.75 -9.94
C ARG A 110 2.87 0.63 -10.93
N THR A 111 3.01 -0.53 -11.56
CA THR A 111 4.09 -0.75 -12.52
C THR A 111 3.87 -0.09 -13.88
N SER A 112 2.62 0.25 -14.22
CA SER A 112 2.24 0.84 -15.53
C SER A 112 2.81 2.23 -15.75
N ASP A 113 2.68 3.07 -14.74
CA ASP A 113 2.92 4.51 -14.74
C ASP A 113 3.91 4.93 -13.65
N GLN A 114 4.31 4.01 -12.78
CA GLN A 114 5.24 4.25 -11.67
C GLN A 114 4.74 5.33 -10.70
N LEU A 115 3.42 5.49 -10.59
CA LEU A 115 2.77 6.43 -9.69
C LEU A 115 2.10 5.72 -8.52
N CYS A 116 2.14 6.37 -7.36
CA CYS A 116 1.36 5.98 -6.20
C CYS A 116 -0.14 6.18 -6.48
N GLY A 117 -1.00 5.61 -5.63
CA GLY A 117 -2.45 5.71 -5.82
C GLY A 117 -2.97 7.15 -5.87
N ASP A 118 -2.38 8.02 -5.05
CA ASP A 118 -2.79 9.42 -4.92
C ASP A 118 -2.35 10.24 -6.14
N CYS A 119 -1.07 10.19 -6.53
CA CYS A 119 -0.58 10.89 -7.73
C CYS A 119 -1.27 10.41 -9.01
N HIS A 120 -1.61 9.12 -9.10
CA HIS A 120 -2.41 8.61 -10.19
C HIS A 120 -3.83 9.21 -10.21
N ALA A 121 -4.48 9.29 -9.05
CA ALA A 121 -5.80 9.89 -8.91
C ALA A 121 -5.80 11.40 -9.20
N ASP A 122 -4.71 12.09 -8.87
CA ASP A 122 -4.50 13.52 -9.16
C ASP A 122 -4.23 13.80 -10.65
N GLY A 123 -4.17 12.75 -11.48
CA GLY A 123 -4.00 12.88 -12.93
C GLY A 123 -2.58 13.28 -13.34
N VAL A 124 -1.60 13.13 -12.44
CA VAL A 124 -0.19 13.35 -12.76
C VAL A 124 0.16 12.48 -13.95
N GLN A 125 0.60 13.11 -15.04
CA GLN A 125 1.13 12.38 -16.18
C GLN A 125 2.59 12.06 -15.84
N PRO A 126 3.04 10.79 -15.96
CA PRO A 126 4.45 10.50 -15.81
C PRO A 126 5.21 11.36 -16.82
N GLY A 127 5.99 12.32 -16.32
CA GLY A 127 6.64 13.31 -17.18
C GLY A 127 7.54 12.63 -18.19
N GLN A 128 7.84 13.29 -19.31
CA GLN A 128 8.81 12.80 -20.31
C GLN A 128 10.22 12.56 -19.72
N ASN A 129 10.48 13.05 -18.51
CA ASN A 129 11.66 12.78 -17.67
C ASN A 129 11.51 11.61 -16.67
N GLY A 130 10.36 10.93 -16.58
CA GLY A 130 10.10 9.87 -15.58
C GLY A 130 11.04 8.66 -15.71
N ALA A 131 11.53 8.38 -16.93
CA ALA A 131 12.59 7.39 -17.15
C ALA A 131 13.99 7.87 -16.71
N ALA A 132 14.22 9.18 -16.64
CA ALA A 132 15.46 9.76 -16.12
C ALA A 132 15.44 9.83 -14.58
N THR A 133 14.30 10.18 -13.98
CA THR A 133 14.10 10.16 -12.51
C THR A 133 14.18 8.73 -11.95
N TRP A 134 13.62 7.74 -12.66
CA TRP A 134 13.73 6.33 -12.28
C TRP A 134 15.17 5.82 -12.32
N ARG A 135 15.97 6.23 -13.33
CA ARG A 135 17.41 5.89 -13.39
C ARG A 135 18.21 6.59 -12.30
N ALA A 136 17.93 7.86 -12.01
CA ALA A 136 18.61 8.62 -10.95
C ALA A 136 18.30 8.09 -9.54
N LEU A 137 17.07 7.62 -9.29
CA LEU A 137 16.70 6.97 -8.02
C LEU A 137 17.32 5.55 -7.89
N HIS A 138 17.51 4.83 -9.00
CA HIS A 138 18.19 3.53 -9.00
C HIS A 138 19.71 3.62 -8.88
N ASP A 139 20.32 4.75 -9.24
CA ASP A 139 21.78 4.96 -9.10
C ASP A 139 22.22 4.89 -7.62
N TRP A 140 21.36 5.33 -6.69
CA TRP A 140 21.57 5.18 -5.24
C TRP A 140 21.62 3.72 -4.77
N THR A 141 20.99 2.80 -5.51
CA THR A 141 21.06 1.35 -5.19
C THR A 141 22.32 0.65 -5.70
N THR A 142 23.07 1.28 -6.61
CA THR A 142 24.34 0.74 -7.16
C THR A 142 25.53 1.10 -6.29
N ASP A 143 25.55 2.28 -5.65
CA ASP A 143 26.68 2.74 -4.83
C ASP A 143 26.94 1.95 -3.54
N HIS A 144 26.02 1.07 -3.13
CA HIS A 144 26.14 0.30 -1.88
C HIS A 144 26.68 -1.13 -2.05
N ASN A 145 27.13 -1.54 -3.24
CA ASN A 145 27.45 -2.96 -3.49
C ASN A 145 28.87 -3.27 -3.98
N ASP A 146 29.74 -2.30 -4.14
CA ASP A 146 31.17 -2.53 -4.36
C ASP A 146 31.96 -1.84 -3.25
N GLY A 147 32.14 -2.54 -2.12
CA GLY A 147 33.15 -2.12 -1.15
C GLY A 147 34.51 -2.16 -1.83
N PRO A 148 35.34 -1.10 -1.76
CA PRO A 148 36.61 -1.09 -2.46
C PRO A 148 37.53 -2.16 -1.85
N GLU A 149 37.85 -3.19 -2.63
CA GLU A 149 39.05 -3.99 -2.38
C GLU A 149 40.27 -3.08 -2.58
N GLY A 150 40.75 -2.52 -1.47
CA GLY A 150 42.02 -1.82 -1.39
C GLY A 150 41.95 -0.31 -1.58
N ALA A 151 41.72 0.43 -0.49
CA ALA A 151 42.20 1.80 -0.34
C ALA A 151 42.52 2.11 1.12
N ALA A 152 43.57 2.89 1.33
CA ALA A 152 44.28 3.07 2.58
C ALA A 152 43.48 3.75 3.70
N ALA A 153 43.89 3.45 4.92
CA ALA A 153 43.47 4.08 6.17
C ALA A 153 43.65 5.60 6.12
N ASP A 154 42.60 6.34 6.50
CA ASP A 154 42.61 7.45 7.48
C ASP A 154 41.24 8.19 7.47
N ALA A 155 40.16 7.47 7.79
CA ALA A 155 38.86 8.02 8.19
C ALA A 155 38.06 6.92 8.90
N ASP A 156 37.28 7.24 9.94
CA ASP A 156 36.40 6.28 10.61
C ASP A 156 35.10 6.16 9.80
N PRO A 157 34.90 5.08 9.02
CA PRO A 157 33.76 4.96 8.11
C PRO A 157 32.42 4.88 8.86
N ALA A 158 32.43 4.49 10.15
CA ALA A 158 31.21 4.47 10.97
C ALA A 158 30.80 5.89 11.41
N ALA A 159 31.76 6.78 11.62
CA ALA A 159 31.51 8.19 11.94
C ALA A 159 30.98 8.95 10.71
N GLU A 160 31.53 8.69 9.53
CA GLU A 160 31.07 9.28 8.26
C GLU A 160 29.67 8.78 7.87
N ALA A 161 29.42 7.47 8.00
CA ALA A 161 28.08 6.91 7.77
C ALA A 161 27.04 7.50 8.76
N SER A 162 27.41 7.68 10.03
CA SER A 162 26.53 8.31 11.03
C SER A 162 26.27 9.79 10.72
N ALA A 163 27.26 10.51 10.23
CA ALA A 163 27.11 11.90 9.80
C ALA A 163 26.20 12.02 8.56
N ALA A 164 26.33 11.11 7.58
CA ALA A 164 25.45 11.06 6.42
C ALA A 164 23.99 10.73 6.78
N VAL A 165 23.77 9.79 7.71
CA VAL A 165 22.44 9.49 8.24
C VAL A 165 21.84 10.69 8.99
N ALA A 166 22.66 11.41 9.78
CA ALA A 166 22.21 12.61 10.47
C ALA A 166 21.85 13.75 9.50
N GLN A 167 22.61 13.94 8.42
CA GLN A 167 22.32 14.91 7.38
C GLN A 167 21.04 14.56 6.60
N ALA A 168 20.84 13.28 6.27
CA ALA A 168 19.61 12.82 5.63
C ALA A 168 18.38 13.00 6.54
N ALA A 169 18.50 12.71 7.84
CA ALA A 169 17.42 12.95 8.81
C ALA A 169 17.08 14.45 8.93
N ALA A 170 18.09 15.33 8.96
CA ALA A 170 17.88 16.77 8.99
C ALA A 170 17.18 17.30 7.72
N ALA A 171 17.53 16.77 6.54
CA ALA A 171 16.89 17.13 5.28
C ALA A 171 15.41 16.70 5.23
N VAL A 172 15.08 15.52 5.76
CA VAL A 172 13.69 15.05 5.87
C VAL A 172 12.88 15.95 6.80
N GLU A 173 13.44 16.35 7.93
CA GLU A 173 12.78 17.27 8.86
C GLU A 173 12.57 18.66 8.25
N GLN A 174 13.55 19.17 7.50
CA GLN A 174 13.40 20.44 6.78
C GLN A 174 12.29 20.37 5.73
N ALA A 175 12.24 19.32 4.91
CA ALA A 175 11.18 19.13 3.92
C ALA A 175 9.80 18.94 4.56
N ALA A 176 9.73 18.30 5.75
CA ALA A 176 8.51 18.21 6.53
C ALA A 176 8.06 19.57 7.11
N ALA A 177 9.01 20.39 7.57
CA ALA A 177 8.75 21.75 8.05
C ALA A 177 8.24 22.67 6.93
N GLU A 178 8.85 22.60 5.74
CA GLU A 178 8.41 23.36 4.56
C GLU A 178 7.00 22.98 4.10
N ARG A 179 6.63 21.69 4.20
CA ARG A 179 5.25 21.24 3.94
C ARG A 179 4.27 21.81 4.97
N ARG A 180 4.59 21.71 6.27
CA ARG A 180 3.75 22.28 7.33
C ARG A 180 3.53 23.79 7.14
N ALA A 181 4.58 24.54 6.80
CA ALA A 181 4.49 25.98 6.52
C ALA A 181 3.61 26.30 5.30
N ARG A 182 3.67 25.48 4.24
CA ARG A 182 2.77 25.62 3.09
C ARG A 182 1.32 25.37 3.47
N ASP A 183 1.06 24.33 4.26
CA ASP A 183 -0.31 24.00 4.72
C ASP A 183 -0.87 25.11 5.63
N GLU A 184 -0.05 25.67 6.52
CA GLU A 184 -0.44 26.82 7.35
C GLU A 184 -0.76 28.06 6.52
N THR A 185 0.03 28.32 5.47
CA THR A 185 -0.21 29.42 4.53
C THR A 185 -1.52 29.21 3.78
N ALA A 186 -1.79 28.00 3.28
CA ALA A 186 -3.04 27.67 2.61
C ALA A 186 -4.26 27.87 3.53
N ARG A 187 -4.17 27.42 4.80
CA ARG A 187 -5.22 27.64 5.81
C ARG A 187 -5.43 29.12 6.15
N ALA A 188 -4.37 29.92 6.15
CA ALA A 188 -4.47 31.36 6.37
C ALA A 188 -5.21 32.04 5.20
N VAL A 189 -4.88 31.68 3.96
CA VAL A 189 -5.59 32.17 2.76
C VAL A 189 -7.07 31.79 2.82
N GLU A 190 -7.40 30.53 3.11
CA GLU A 190 -8.80 30.10 3.23
C GLU A 190 -9.57 30.87 4.31
N ARG A 191 -8.93 31.14 5.45
CA ARG A 191 -9.50 31.94 6.53
C ARG A 191 -9.75 33.38 6.10
N ASP A 192 -8.82 34.00 5.39
CA ASP A 192 -8.93 35.38 4.92
C ASP A 192 -10.04 35.51 3.85
N GLU A 193 -10.13 34.54 2.92
CA GLU A 193 -11.23 34.45 1.96
C GLU A 193 -12.60 34.30 2.65
N LYS A 194 -12.66 33.52 3.74
CA LYS A 194 -13.89 33.35 4.52
C LYS A 194 -14.28 34.64 5.27
N LEU A 195 -13.32 35.35 5.84
CA LEU A 195 -13.52 36.66 6.47
C LEU A 195 -14.02 37.69 5.46
N ALA A 196 -13.41 37.75 4.27
CA ALA A 196 -13.85 38.63 3.18
C ALA A 196 -15.30 38.36 2.78
N ARG A 197 -15.70 37.07 2.72
CA ARG A 197 -17.09 36.68 2.46
C ARG A 197 -18.06 37.13 3.55
N TRP A 198 -17.71 36.95 4.82
CA TRP A 198 -18.54 37.40 5.94
C TRP A 198 -18.75 38.91 5.93
N HIS A 199 -17.70 39.68 5.63
CA HIS A 199 -17.83 41.14 5.52
C HIS A 199 -18.71 41.58 4.35
N ALA A 200 -18.69 40.86 3.23
CA ALA A 200 -19.61 41.10 2.11
C ALA A 200 -21.07 40.83 2.52
N ASP A 201 -21.33 39.70 3.18
CA ASP A 201 -22.66 39.35 3.69
C ASP A 201 -23.18 40.39 4.71
N ASP A 202 -22.31 40.92 5.57
CA ASP A 202 -22.65 41.97 6.53
C ASP A 202 -22.95 43.33 5.85
N THR A 203 -22.19 43.69 4.80
CA THR A 203 -22.49 44.90 4.01
C THR A 203 -23.82 44.77 3.27
N ASP A 204 -24.12 43.60 2.69
CA ASP A 204 -25.39 43.35 2.01
C ASP A 204 -26.57 43.45 3.00
N ARG A 205 -26.44 42.82 4.17
CA ARG A 205 -27.45 42.92 5.25
C ARG A 205 -27.62 44.34 5.80
N ALA A 206 -26.55 45.13 5.87
CA ALA A 206 -26.64 46.53 6.29
C ALA A 206 -27.35 47.39 5.24
N GLN A 207 -27.12 47.09 3.95
CA GLN A 207 -27.75 47.75 2.81
C GLN A 207 -29.24 47.40 2.71
N GLU A 208 -29.60 46.14 2.94
CA GLU A 208 -30.99 45.68 3.08
C GLU A 208 -31.72 46.36 4.25
N ARG A 209 -31.08 46.47 5.42
CA ARG A 209 -31.64 47.20 6.58
C ARG A 209 -31.78 48.70 6.34
N GLY A 210 -30.78 49.33 5.71
CA GLY A 210 -30.87 50.74 5.31
C GLY A 210 -31.95 51.01 4.26
N HIS A 211 -32.35 50.00 3.48
CA HIS A 211 -33.49 50.07 2.57
C HIS A 211 -34.85 49.88 3.28
N HIS A 212 -34.84 49.33 4.50
CA HIS A 212 -36.04 48.99 5.27
C HIS A 212 -36.37 50.02 6.37
N ASP A 213 -35.43 50.92 6.70
CA ASP A 213 -35.60 52.02 7.67
C ASP A 213 -35.66 53.39 6.98
N GLU A 214 -36.64 53.62 6.11
CA GLU A 214 -37.24 54.95 6.04
C GLU A 214 -38.18 55.10 7.25
N ILE A 215 -37.61 55.49 8.41
CA ILE A 215 -38.42 55.89 9.57
C ILE A 215 -39.17 57.17 9.15
N PRO A 216 -40.51 57.16 9.01
CA PRO A 216 -41.24 58.37 8.71
C PRO A 216 -41.05 59.36 9.86
N ALA A 217 -40.81 60.63 9.54
CA ALA A 217 -40.72 61.72 10.51
C ALA A 217 -42.07 61.90 11.23
N GLY A 218 -42.29 61.12 12.29
CA GLY A 218 -43.34 61.29 13.28
C GLY A 218 -42.67 61.55 14.61
N GLU A 219 -42.97 62.70 15.22
CA GLU A 219 -42.42 63.13 16.51
C GLU A 219 -42.58 62.02 17.59
N PRO A 220 -41.49 61.56 18.22
CA PRO A 220 -41.63 60.74 19.42
C PRO A 220 -41.96 61.66 20.59
N SER A 221 -43.26 61.77 20.88
CA SER A 221 -43.78 62.20 22.18
C SER A 221 -43.34 61.18 23.24
N TRP A 222 -42.32 61.51 24.03
CA TRP A 222 -41.93 60.75 25.22
C TRP A 222 -42.65 61.31 26.46
N PRO A 223 -43.58 60.56 27.08
CA PRO A 223 -44.19 60.99 28.34
C PRO A 223 -43.22 60.70 29.51
N GLY A 224 -42.87 61.76 30.23
CA GLY A 224 -42.62 61.75 31.68
C GLY A 224 -41.46 60.88 32.21
N LEU A 225 -40.30 61.50 32.40
CA LEU A 225 -39.46 61.21 33.58
C LEU A 225 -38.97 62.54 34.14
N GLU A 226 -39.59 62.92 35.25
CA GLU A 226 -39.26 64.10 36.04
C GLU A 226 -37.83 63.97 36.59
N VAL A 227 -37.00 64.98 36.30
CA VAL A 227 -35.70 65.16 36.91
C VAL A 227 -35.92 65.80 38.28
N GLY A 228 -36.01 64.97 39.32
CA GLY A 228 -36.00 65.40 40.71
C GLY A 228 -34.57 65.62 41.19
N ALA A 229 -34.17 66.89 41.29
CA ALA A 229 -32.97 67.33 42.00
C ALA A 229 -33.21 67.34 43.52
N ALA A 230 -32.27 66.76 44.29
CA ALA A 230 -31.74 67.24 45.58
C ALA A 230 -30.75 66.20 46.15
#